data_AF-A0A7J4FRV8-F1
#
_entry.id   AF-A0A7J4FRV8-F1
#
_cell.length_a   1.000
_cell.length_b   1.000
_cell.length_c   1.000
_cell.angle_alpha   90.00
_cell.angle_beta   90.00
_cell.angle_gamma   90.00
#
_symmetry.space_group_name_H-M   'P 1'
#
loop_
_entity.id
_entity.type
_entity.pdbx_description
1 polymer ?
#
loop_
_entity_poly.entity_id
_entity_poly.type
_entity_poly.pdbx_seq_one_letter_code
_entity_poly.pdbx_strand_id
1 'polypeptide(L)' 'MMYVLDASVVIKWFSEEEYTDIALKLRDDFFRGYTELVIPDLLLYELTYAPPFQPLIYL' A
#
# COMPACT_ATOMS: atom_id res chain seq x y z
N MET A 1 15.11 -4.66 6.37
CA MET A 1 15.08 -3.85 5.14
C MET A 1 14.08 -2.72 5.36
N MET A 2 14.26 -1.57 4.74
CA MET A 2 13.34 -0.43 4.87
C MET A 2 12.65 -0.19 3.54
N TYR A 3 11.32 -0.08 3.55
CA TYR A 3 10.51 0.23 2.37
C TYR A 3 9.76 1.54 2.57
N VAL A 4 9.62 2.32 1.51
CA VAL A 4 8.71 3.47 1.46
C VAL A 4 7.43 2.99 0.80
N LEU A 5 6.29 3.14 1.46
CA LEU A 5 5.00 2.70 0.94
C LEU A 5 4.38 3.76 0.05
N ASP A 6 3.90 3.32 -1.11
CA ASP A 6 2.95 4.04 -1.94
C ASP A 6 1.51 3.80 -1.45
N ALA A 7 0.61 4.76 -1.66
CA ALA A 7 -0.79 4.64 -1.26
C ALA A 7 -1.48 3.42 -1.89
N SER A 8 -1.13 3.05 -3.14
CA SER A 8 -1.71 1.89 -3.84
C SER A 8 -1.38 0.56 -3.17
N VAL A 9 -0.28 0.45 -2.41
CA VAL A 9 0.07 -0.75 -1.64
C VAL A 9 -0.77 -0.83 -0.37
N VAL A 10 -1.01 0.31 0.29
CA VAL A 10 -1.83 0.37 1.50
C VAL A 10 -3.30 0.11 1.19
N ILE A 11 -3.80 0.57 0.04
CA ILE A 11 -5.18 0.28 -0.42
C ILE A 11 -5.43 -1.23 -0.52
N LYS A 12 -4.44 -1.99 -1.00
CA LYS A 12 -4.50 -3.46 -1.10
C LYS A 12 -4.59 -4.18 0.25
N TRP A 13 -4.39 -3.48 1.36
CA TRP A 13 -4.65 -4.05 2.69
C TRP A 13 -6.14 -4.12 3.03
N PHE A 14 -6.96 -3.36 2.32
CA PHE A 14 -8.39 -3.20 2.56
C PHE A 14 -9.27 -3.59 1.36
N SER A 15 -8.69 -3.71 0.16
CA SER A 15 -9.37 -4.09 -1.08
C SER A 15 -8.58 -5.16 -1.83
N GLU A 16 -9.25 -6.16 -2.38
CA GLU A 16 -8.61 -7.23 -3.17
C GLU A 16 -8.36 -6.76 -4.61
N GLU A 17 -7.08 -6.64 -4.98
CA GLU A 17 -6.57 -6.28 -6.30
C GLU A 17 -5.37 -7.17 -6.70
N GLU A 18 -4.81 -6.94 -7.90
CA GLU A 18 -3.55 -7.56 -8.29
C GLU A 18 -2.44 -7.27 -7.25
N TYR A 19 -1.68 -8.31 -6.88
CA TYR A 19 -0.61 -8.26 -5.87
C TYR A 19 -1.06 -8.02 -4.41
N THR A 20 -2.34 -8.26 -4.10
CA THR A 20 -2.83 -8.21 -2.71
C THR A 20 -2.07 -9.14 -1.78
N ASP A 21 -1.74 -10.35 -2.23
CA ASP A 21 -0.96 -11.33 -1.48
C ASP A 21 0.41 -10.77 -1.06
N ILE A 22 1.08 -10.06 -1.97
CA ILE A 22 2.37 -9.41 -1.72
C ILE A 22 2.20 -8.25 -0.71
N ALA A 23 1.18 -7.40 -0.90
CA ALA A 23 0.91 -6.27 -0.01
C ALA A 23 0.58 -6.72 1.41
N LEU A 24 -0.22 -7.78 1.56
CA LEU A 24 -0.56 -8.38 2.85
C LEU A 24 0.67 -9.03 3.50
N LYS A 25 1.52 -9.71 2.72
CA LYS A 25 2.78 -10.26 3.24
C LYS A 25 3.70 -9.16 3.78
N LEU A 26 3.86 -8.05 3.05
CA LEU A 26 4.69 -6.93 3.48
C LEU A 26 4.19 -6.32 4.80
N ARG A 27 2.86 -6.18 4.95
CA ARG A 27 2.22 -5.74 6.19
C ARG A 27 2.49 -6.70 7.36
N ASP A 28 2.33 -8.00 7.11
CA ASP A 28 2.51 -9.02 8.14
C ASP A 28 3.99 -9.14 8.56
N ASP A 29 4.92 -8.98 7.61
CA ASP A 29 6.37 -8.93 7.87
C ASP A 29 6.73 -7.69 8.72
N PHE A 30 6.06 -6.56 8.52
CA PHE A 30 6.21 -5.38 9.39
C PHE A 30 5.70 -5.64 10.80
N PHE A 31 4.49 -6.21 10.95
CA PHE A 31 3.96 -6.57 12.27
C PHE A 31 4.81 -7.60 13.02
N ARG A 32 5.53 -8.45 12.29
CA ARG A 32 6.50 -9.41 12.85
C ARG A 32 7.89 -8.82 13.12
N GLY A 33 8.14 -7.58 12.72
CA GLY A 33 9.43 -6.91 12.89
C GLY A 33 10.52 -7.33 11.90
N TYR A 34 10.16 -7.99 10.80
CA TYR A 34 11.12 -8.41 9.76
C TYR A 34 11.48 -7.26 8.80
N THR A 35 10.63 -6.24 8.73
CA THR A 35 10.86 -5.07 7.89
C THR A 35 10.40 -3.79 8.58
N GLU A 36 10.99 -2.67 8.15
CA GLU A 36 10.57 -1.32 8.53
C GLU A 36 9.78 -0.72 7.36
N LEU A 37 8.71 0.03 7.69
CA LEU A 37 7.87 0.72 6.73
C LEU A 37 7.88 2.21 7.04
N VAL A 38 8.13 3.02 6.01
CA VAL A 38 8.04 4.48 6.05
C VAL A 38 6.93 4.90 5.10
N ILE A 39 6.18 5.92 5.46
CA ILE A 39 5.12 6.49 4.61
C ILE A 39 5.46 7.94 4.24
N PRO A 40 5.13 8.40 3.03
CA PRO A 40 5.12 9.83 2.71
C PRO A 40 4.08 10.58 3.56
N ASP A 41 4.35 11.84 3.90
CA ASP A 41 3.41 12.70 4.65
C ASP A 41 2.04 12.81 3.95
N LEU A 42 2.04 12.71 2.61
CA LEU A 42 0.84 12.82 1.78
C LEU A 42 0.02 11.53 1.66
N LEU A 43 0.49 10.41 2.21
CA LEU A 43 -0.16 9.11 2.06
C LEU A 43 -1.63 9.13 2.52
N LEU A 44 -1.93 9.80 3.64
CA LEU A 44 -3.30 9.91 4.13
C LEU A 44 -4.22 10.68 3.18
N TYR A 45 -3.70 11.66 2.43
CA TYR A 45 -4.49 12.38 1.42
C TYR A 45 -4.76 11.46 0.23
N GLU A 46 -3.77 10.75 -0.27
CA GLU A 46 -3.91 9.84 -1.42
C GLU A 46 -4.89 8.69 -1.14
N LEU A 47 -4.91 8.17 0.09
CA LEU A 47 -5.87 7.15 0.52
C LEU A 47 -7.33 7.63 0.43
N THR A 48 -7.60 8.92 0.65
CA THR A 48 -8.96 9.48 0.57
C THR A 48 -9.39 9.79 -0.86
N TYR A 49 -8.44 10.03 -1.76
CA TYR A 49 -8.70 10.34 -3.16
C TYR A 49 -8.79 9.11 -4.05
N ALA A 50 -8.46 7.92 -3.56
CA ALA A 50 -8.58 6.69 -4.33
C ALA A 50 -10.07 6.38 -4.62
N PRO A 51 -10.53 6.53 -5.87
CA PRO A 51 -11.90 6.17 -6.22
C PRO A 51 -12.03 4.64 -6.13
N PRO A 52 -13.22 4.09 -5.76
CA PRO A 52 -13.42 2.65 -5.62
C PRO A 52 -13.15 1.81 -6.88
N PHE A 53 -12.87 2.44 -8.02
CA PHE A 53 -12.37 1.76 -9.21
C PHE A 53 -11.84 2.80 -10.21
N GLN A 54 -10.55 2.82 -10.48
CA GLN A 54 -10.04 3.41 -11.72
C GLN A 54 -8.77 2.65 -12.14
N PRO A 55 -8.75 1.98 -13.31
CA PRO A 55 -7.53 1.36 -13.80
C PRO A 55 -6.52 2.50 -14.01
N LEU A 56 -5.39 2.43 -13.31
CA LEU A 56 -4.32 3.40 -13.42
C LEU A 56 -3.80 3.39 -14.86
N ILE A 57 -4.31 4.30 -15.68
CA ILE A 57 -3.65 4.70 -16.92
C ILE A 57 -2.48 5.59 -16.46
N TYR A 58 -1.32 4.96 -16.26
CA TYR A 58 -0.06 5.67 -16.28
C TYR A 58 0.20 6.09 -17.73
N LEU A 59 0.16 7.40 -17.99
CA LEU A 59 0.79 8.00 -19.18
C LEU A 59 2.30 7.95 -19.05
#